data_AF-A0A9D9WPH8-F1
#
_entry.id   AF-A0A9D9WPH8-F1
#
_cell.length_a   1.000
_cell.length_b   1.000
_cell.length_c   1.000
_cell.angle_alpha   90.00
_cell.angle_beta   90.00
_cell.angle_gamma   90.00
#
_symmetry.space_group_name_H-M   'P 1'
#
loop_
_entity.id
_entity.type
_entity.pdbx_description
1 polymer ?
#
loop_
_entity_poly.entity_id
_entity_poly.type
_entity_poly.pdbx_seq_one_letter_code
_entity_poly.pdbx_strand_id
1 'polypeptide(L)'
;MSHVRTQIRGAFVSRLNGLATTAAAVHGQRTRPIAAEPPFLKVWIGDDSGELLNATDDFVEQRTADLVIEAYAKDGGDMEDILDQIALEVQQQIATTPDRSFGGLVKLLGAPRIEPDVDDSLEKPCGINRITYPITYYIAGANPAVAL
;
A
#
# COMPACT_ATOMS: atom_id res chain seq x y z
N MET A 1 -5.84 -13.66 -15.74
CA MET A 1 -6.34 -12.40 -15.16
C MET A 1 -6.32 -12.53 -13.65
N SER A 2 -5.84 -11.51 -12.93
CA SER A 2 -5.75 -11.52 -11.46
C SER A 2 -6.84 -10.64 -10.84
N HIS A 3 -7.19 -10.89 -9.58
CA HIS A 3 -8.15 -10.06 -8.85
C HIS A 3 -7.71 -8.58 -8.81
N VAL A 4 -8.65 -7.63 -8.88
CA VAL A 4 -8.34 -6.18 -8.88
C VAL A 4 -7.49 -5.76 -7.67
N ARG A 5 -7.76 -6.25 -6.45
CA ARG A 5 -6.85 -6.13 -5.27
C ARG A 5 -5.38 -6.46 -5.57
N THR A 6 -5.12 -7.52 -6.33
CA THR A 6 -3.74 -7.90 -6.71
C THR A 6 -3.16 -6.91 -7.72
N GLN A 7 -3.98 -6.42 -8.65
CA GLN A 7 -3.57 -5.40 -9.63
C GLN A 7 -3.23 -4.08 -8.93
N ILE A 8 -4.09 -3.61 -8.02
CA ILE A 8 -3.87 -2.40 -7.20
C ILE A 8 -2.56 -2.55 -6.42
N ARG A 9 -2.40 -3.62 -5.65
CA ARG A 9 -1.17 -3.87 -4.90
C ARG A 9 0.07 -3.86 -5.81
N GLY A 10 0.00 -4.52 -6.97
CA GLY A 10 1.08 -4.54 -7.94
C GLY A 10 1.43 -3.15 -8.49
N ALA A 11 0.42 -2.32 -8.78
CA ALA A 11 0.60 -0.96 -9.25
C ALA A 11 1.31 -0.08 -8.22
N PHE A 12 0.94 -0.20 -6.94
CA PHE A 12 1.62 0.53 -5.86
C PHE A 12 3.04 0.03 -5.62
N VAL A 13 3.28 -1.30 -5.63
CA VAL A 13 4.64 -1.84 -5.53
C VAL A 13 5.52 -1.34 -6.67
N SER A 14 5.02 -1.36 -7.91
CA SER A 14 5.76 -0.84 -9.06
C SER A 14 6.02 0.66 -8.95
N ARG A 15 5.10 1.43 -8.35
CA ARG A 15 5.22 2.88 -8.19
C ARG A 15 6.27 3.27 -7.16
N LEU A 16 6.32 2.53 -6.06
CA LEU A 16 7.21 2.80 -4.93
C LEU A 16 8.58 2.14 -5.11
N ASN A 17 8.78 1.37 -6.18
CA ASN A 17 10.09 0.83 -6.52
C ASN A 17 11.02 1.94 -7.01
N GLY A 18 12.27 1.95 -6.54
CA GLY A 18 13.30 2.92 -6.95
C GLY A 18 13.35 4.18 -6.10
N LEU A 19 12.72 4.20 -4.92
CA LEU A 19 12.90 5.29 -3.94
C LEU A 19 14.34 5.34 -3.45
N ALA A 20 14.81 6.52 -3.05
CA ALA A 20 16.21 6.71 -2.67
C ALA A 20 16.59 5.89 -1.45
N THR A 21 15.71 5.80 -0.45
CA THR A 21 16.01 5.12 0.81
C THR A 21 15.79 3.61 0.74
N THR A 22 14.79 3.14 -0.01
CA THR A 22 14.38 1.71 -0.03
C THR A 22 14.74 0.98 -1.33
N ALA A 23 15.20 1.70 -2.35
CA ALA A 23 15.58 1.16 -3.66
C ALA A 23 14.52 0.18 -4.19
N ALA A 24 14.92 -1.08 -4.46
CA ALA A 24 14.03 -2.13 -4.95
C ALA A 24 13.39 -2.98 -3.84
N ALA A 25 13.62 -2.66 -2.57
CA ALA A 25 13.14 -3.42 -1.42
C ALA A 25 11.66 -3.08 -1.09
N VAL A 26 10.78 -3.28 -2.07
CA VAL A 26 9.34 -3.06 -1.95
C VAL A 26 8.60 -4.37 -2.19
N HIS A 27 7.88 -4.83 -1.17
CA HIS A 27 7.31 -6.17 -1.14
C HIS A 27 5.78 -6.15 -1.05
N GLY A 28 5.11 -6.77 -2.03
CA GLY A 28 3.65 -6.85 -2.10
C GLY A 28 3.02 -7.90 -1.17
N GLN A 29 3.38 -7.93 0.10
CA GLN A 29 2.91 -8.92 1.07
C GLN A 29 2.79 -8.36 2.49
N ARG A 30 1.86 -8.91 3.28
CA ARG A 30 1.63 -8.50 4.68
C ARG A 30 2.64 -9.12 5.65
N THR A 31 3.17 -10.30 5.33
CA THR A 31 4.19 -10.97 6.14
C THR A 31 5.57 -10.39 5.86
N ARG A 32 6.42 -10.33 6.88
CA ARG A 32 7.82 -9.91 6.69
C ARG A 32 8.52 -10.87 5.72
N PRO A 33 9.21 -10.38 4.67
CA PRO A 33 10.05 -11.23 3.84
C PRO A 33 11.23 -11.78 4.65
N ILE A 34 11.50 -13.08 4.56
CA ILE A 34 12.54 -13.76 5.36
C ILE A 34 13.95 -13.21 5.06
N ALA A 35 14.20 -12.80 3.82
CA ALA A 35 15.51 -12.34 3.36
C ALA A 35 15.67 -10.81 3.25
N ALA A 36 14.66 -10.03 3.67
CA ALA A 36 14.70 -8.58 3.55
C ALA A 36 15.39 -7.94 4.77
N GLU A 37 16.44 -7.18 4.50
CA GLU A 37 17.13 -6.34 5.50
C GLU A 37 16.57 -4.91 5.43
N PRO A 38 16.22 -4.28 6.56
CA PRO A 38 15.81 -2.87 6.57
C PRO A 38 16.89 -1.93 6.01
N PRO A 39 16.53 -0.83 5.33
CA PRO A 39 15.16 -0.34 5.14
C PRO A 39 14.42 -1.00 3.97
N PHE A 40 13.16 -1.39 4.20
CA PHE A 40 12.27 -1.93 3.16
C PHE A 40 10.83 -1.48 3.36
N LEU A 41 10.02 -1.59 2.30
CA LEU A 41 8.58 -1.34 2.31
C LEU A 41 7.80 -2.64 2.15
N LYS A 42 6.68 -2.73 2.86
CA LYS A 42 5.63 -3.70 2.60
C LYS A 42 4.39 -2.98 2.12
N VAL A 43 3.73 -3.55 1.12
CA VAL A 43 2.49 -3.02 0.55
C VAL A 43 1.45 -4.12 0.52
N TRP A 44 0.30 -3.87 1.14
CA TRP A 44 -0.84 -4.78 1.06
C TRP A 44 -2.15 -4.01 1.11
N ILE A 45 -3.23 -4.72 0.79
CA ILE A 45 -4.58 -4.21 1.00
C ILE A 45 -5.10 -4.84 2.29
N GLY A 46 -5.41 -4.01 3.27
CA GLY A 46 -6.02 -4.38 4.54
C GLY A 46 -7.51 -4.68 4.36
N ASP A 47 -8.28 -4.15 5.31
CA ASP A 47 -9.73 -4.29 5.35
C ASP A 47 -10.34 -3.81 4.04
N ASP A 48 -11.38 -4.51 3.60
CA ASP A 48 -12.07 -4.27 2.33
C ASP A 48 -13.53 -4.61 2.50
N SER A 49 -14.34 -3.59 2.31
CA SER A 49 -15.78 -3.64 2.39
C SER A 49 -16.34 -3.35 1.00
N GLY A 50 -17.33 -4.15 0.59
CA GLY A 50 -17.99 -4.01 -0.69
C GLY A 50 -19.47 -3.73 -0.52
N GLU A 51 -19.98 -2.84 -1.35
CA GLU A 51 -21.40 -2.53 -1.47
C GLU A 51 -21.81 -2.60 -2.95
N LEU A 52 -22.98 -3.20 -3.21
CA LEU A 52 -23.55 -3.22 -4.55
C LEU A 52 -24.09 -1.82 -4.89
N LEU A 53 -23.63 -1.25 -6.01
CA LEU A 53 -24.13 0.03 -6.50
C LEU A 53 -25.51 -0.07 -7.13
N ASN A 54 -25.82 -1.25 -7.66
CA ASN A 54 -27.06 -1.53 -8.36
C ASN A 54 -27.51 -2.97 -8.13
N ALA A 55 -28.82 -3.19 -8.28
CA ALA A 55 -29.44 -4.52 -8.26
C ALA A 55 -29.72 -5.03 -9.69
N THR A 56 -28.99 -4.51 -10.68
CA THR A 56 -29.09 -4.93 -12.09
C THR A 56 -28.09 -6.03 -12.41
N ASP A 57 -28.21 -6.66 -13.58
CA ASP A 57 -27.42 -7.83 -13.99
C ASP A 57 -25.89 -7.63 -13.94
N ASP A 58 -25.41 -6.38 -14.01
CA ASP A 58 -23.98 -6.07 -13.98
C ASP A 58 -23.34 -6.21 -12.58
N PHE A 59 -24.15 -6.22 -11.50
CA PHE A 59 -23.73 -6.33 -10.09
C PHE A 59 -22.47 -5.52 -9.77
N VAL A 60 -22.45 -4.24 -10.13
CA VAL A 60 -21.25 -3.41 -9.92
C VAL A 60 -21.03 -3.24 -8.43
N GLU A 61 -19.84 -3.59 -7.96
CA GLU A 61 -19.46 -3.44 -6.56
C GLU A 61 -18.56 -2.22 -6.40
N GLN A 62 -18.92 -1.31 -5.52
CA GLN A 62 -18.00 -0.32 -4.96
C GLN A 62 -17.30 -0.92 -3.76
N ARG A 63 -15.98 -0.86 -3.77
CA ARG A 63 -15.13 -1.34 -2.68
C ARG A 63 -14.44 -0.17 -2.02
N THR A 64 -14.50 -0.14 -0.69
CA THR A 64 -13.69 0.75 0.16
C THR A 64 -12.70 -0.12 0.91
N ALA A 65 -11.41 0.13 0.71
CA ALA A 65 -10.35 -0.67 1.30
C ALA A 65 -9.19 0.19 1.81
N ASP A 66 -8.39 -0.37 2.71
CA ASP A 66 -7.20 0.28 3.22
C ASP A 66 -5.96 -0.20 2.47
N LEU A 67 -5.33 0.67 1.70
CA LEU A 67 -3.99 0.43 1.19
C LEU A 67 -2.99 0.74 2.30
N VAL A 68 -2.29 -0.29 2.76
CA VAL A 68 -1.30 -0.15 3.83
C VAL A 68 0.10 -0.26 3.25
N ILE A 69 0.91 0.76 3.52
CA ILE A 69 2.34 0.82 3.21
C ILE A 69 3.06 0.88 4.55
N GLU A 70 3.85 -0.13 4.86
CA GLU A 70 4.57 -0.22 6.14
C GLU A 70 6.06 -0.19 5.87
N ALA A 71 6.72 0.83 6.40
CA ALA A 71 8.15 1.02 6.36
C ALA A 71 8.81 0.36 7.56
N TYR A 72 9.98 -0.23 7.33
CA TYR A 72 10.82 -0.80 8.36
C TYR A 72 12.18 -0.11 8.33
N ALA A 73 12.66 0.31 9.49
CA ALA A 73 14.02 0.81 9.70
C ALA A 73 14.70 -0.03 10.78
N LYS A 74 16.02 -0.16 10.68
CA LYS A 74 16.81 -0.85 11.70
C LYS A 74 16.85 0.04 12.95
N ASP A 75 16.80 -0.57 14.14
CA ASP A 75 17.03 0.14 15.38
C ASP A 75 18.43 0.80 15.41
N GLY A 76 18.45 2.06 15.84
CA GLY A 76 19.59 2.97 15.71
C GLY A 76 19.22 4.40 16.09
N GLY A 77 20.22 5.26 16.32
CA GLY A 77 20.00 6.66 16.72
C GLY A 77 19.33 7.52 15.64
N ASP A 78 19.34 7.06 14.40
CA ASP A 78 18.77 7.68 13.20
C ASP A 78 17.50 6.97 12.70
N MET A 79 16.97 6.00 13.46
CA MET A 79 15.82 5.17 13.05
C MET A 79 14.59 6.02 12.71
N GLU A 80 14.23 6.96 13.59
CA GLU A 80 13.08 7.86 13.39
C GLU A 80 13.27 8.74 12.14
N ASP A 81 14.46 9.30 11.97
CA ASP A 81 14.79 10.13 10.80
C ASP A 81 14.69 9.33 9.49
N ILE A 82 15.11 8.05 9.49
CA ILE A 82 14.97 7.15 8.34
C ILE A 82 13.49 6.86 8.06
N LEU A 83 12.68 6.58 9.08
CA LEU A 83 11.25 6.32 8.92
C LEU A 83 10.49 7.54 8.37
N ASP A 84 10.81 8.72 8.86
CA ASP A 84 10.24 9.98 8.37
C ASP A 84 10.68 10.30 6.95
N GLN A 85 11.95 10.04 6.62
CA GLN A 85 12.47 10.19 5.26
C GLN A 85 11.76 9.23 4.27
N ILE A 86 11.53 7.98 4.67
CA ILE A 86 10.75 7.03 3.86
C ILE A 86 9.30 7.51 3.70
N ALA A 87 8.67 8.00 4.77
CA ALA A 87 7.31 8.52 4.71
C ALA A 87 7.20 9.71 3.74
N LEU A 88 8.16 10.64 3.79
CA LEU A 88 8.28 11.75 2.87
C LEU A 88 8.37 11.26 1.41
N GLU A 89 9.28 10.32 1.13
CA GLU A 89 9.49 9.76 -0.21
C GLU A 89 8.23 9.08 -0.75
N VAL A 90 7.56 8.26 0.08
CA VAL A 90 6.31 7.58 -0.29
C VAL A 90 5.22 8.60 -0.61
N GLN A 91 5.03 9.60 0.26
CA GLN A 91 4.00 10.62 0.07
C GLN A 91 4.26 11.48 -1.17
N GLN A 92 5.51 11.90 -1.39
CA GLN A 92 5.89 12.66 -2.58
C GLN A 92 5.67 11.85 -3.85
N GLN A 93 6.09 10.58 -3.88
CA GLN A 93 5.94 9.71 -5.04
C GLN A 93 4.46 9.51 -5.39
N ILE A 94 3.60 9.35 -4.39
CA ILE A 94 2.14 9.23 -4.59
C ILE A 94 1.51 10.56 -4.99
N ALA A 95 1.90 11.68 -4.39
CA ALA A 95 1.28 13.00 -4.62
C ALA A 95 1.68 13.64 -5.96
N THR A 96 2.93 13.47 -6.39
CA THR A 96 3.47 14.04 -7.64
C THR A 96 3.16 13.18 -8.87
N THR A 97 2.61 11.99 -8.66
CA THR A 97 2.22 11.09 -9.74
C THR A 97 1.11 11.72 -10.60
N PRO A 98 1.32 11.85 -11.93
CA PRO A 98 0.29 12.41 -12.82
C PRO A 98 -0.99 11.58 -12.86
N ASP A 99 -0.85 10.25 -12.75
CA ASP A 99 -1.97 9.32 -12.75
C ASP A 99 -2.32 8.84 -11.34
N ARG A 100 -3.21 9.56 -10.67
CA ARG A 100 -3.71 9.20 -9.34
C ARG A 100 -4.71 8.05 -9.33
N SER A 101 -5.11 7.55 -10.51
CA SER A 101 -6.02 6.41 -10.67
C SER A 101 -5.29 5.07 -10.78
N PHE A 102 -3.96 5.09 -10.90
CA PHE A 102 -3.12 3.90 -11.06
C PHE A 102 -3.58 3.02 -12.23
N GLY A 103 -3.77 3.63 -13.40
CA GLY A 103 -4.25 2.96 -14.61
C GLY A 103 -5.75 2.70 -14.59
N GLY A 104 -6.53 3.53 -13.89
CA GLY A 104 -7.98 3.37 -13.74
C GLY A 104 -8.41 2.38 -12.66
N LEU A 105 -7.45 1.77 -11.93
CA LEU A 105 -7.71 0.78 -10.89
C LEU A 105 -8.32 1.38 -9.63
N VAL A 106 -8.02 2.64 -9.32
CA VAL A 106 -8.49 3.36 -8.12
C VAL A 106 -9.27 4.58 -8.57
N LYS A 107 -10.44 4.82 -7.98
CA LYS A 107 -11.25 6.02 -8.27
C LYS A 107 -11.01 7.15 -7.29
N LEU A 108 -10.77 6.80 -6.03
CA LEU A 108 -10.46 7.77 -5.00
C LEU A 108 -9.31 7.25 -4.14
N LEU A 109 -8.32 8.11 -3.95
CA LEU A 109 -7.24 7.92 -3.00
C LEU A 109 -7.37 9.02 -1.94
N GLY A 110 -7.72 8.64 -0.71
CA GLY A 110 -7.87 9.57 0.40
C GLY A 110 -6.54 10.00 1.02
N ALA A 111 -6.62 10.82 2.07
CA ALA A 111 -5.45 11.30 2.79
C ALA A 111 -4.82 10.16 3.61
N PRO A 112 -3.48 10.08 3.70
CA PRO A 112 -2.81 9.06 4.49
C PRO A 112 -2.98 9.30 5.99
N ARG A 113 -3.10 8.21 6.73
CA ARG A 113 -2.88 8.15 8.18
C ARG A 113 -1.52 7.50 8.45
N ILE A 114 -0.74 8.09 9.36
CA ILE A 114 0.61 7.61 9.71
C ILE A 114 0.59 7.15 11.16
N GLU A 115 1.11 5.95 11.40
CA GLU A 115 1.20 5.31 12.71
C GLU A 115 2.61 4.74 12.90
N PRO A 116 3.47 5.49 13.61
CA PRO A 116 4.74 4.97 14.10
C PRO A 116 4.51 3.92 15.18
N ASP A 117 5.32 2.87 15.15
CA ASP A 117 5.30 1.77 16.11
C ASP A 117 6.72 1.16 16.22
N VAL A 118 6.97 0.37 17.25
CA VAL A 118 8.24 -0.34 17.43
C VAL A 118 7.96 -1.80 17.68
N ASP A 119 8.63 -2.68 16.93
CA ASP A 119 8.60 -4.12 17.19
C ASP A 119 9.85 -4.53 17.97
N ASP A 120 9.68 -4.64 19.29
CA ASP A 120 10.69 -5.08 20.26
C ASP A 120 10.64 -6.59 20.55
N SER A 121 9.68 -7.30 19.95
CA SER A 121 9.51 -8.74 20.11
C SER A 121 10.52 -9.56 19.30
N LEU A 122 11.30 -8.88 18.45
CA LEU A 122 12.27 -9.45 17.52
C LEU A 122 13.66 -9.55 18.14
N GLU A 123 14.43 -10.54 17.68
CA GLU A 123 15.86 -10.69 18.02
C GLU A 123 16.70 -9.46 17.58
N LYS A 124 16.18 -8.67 16.64
CA LYS A 124 16.67 -7.35 16.26
C LYS A 124 15.48 -6.38 16.27
N PRO A 125 15.38 -5.45 17.24
CA PRO A 125 14.32 -4.46 17.25
C PRO A 125 14.32 -3.65 15.96
N CYS A 126 13.13 -3.27 15.50
CA CYS A 126 12.97 -2.42 14.35
C CYS A 126 11.87 -1.38 14.56
N GLY A 127 12.11 -0.20 14.04
CA GLY A 127 11.10 0.83 13.93
C GLY A 127 10.19 0.53 12.75
N ILE A 128 8.89 0.74 12.97
CA ILE A 128 7.85 0.53 11.98
C ILE A 128 7.11 1.84 11.79
N ASN A 129 6.86 2.21 10.54
CA ASN A 129 5.96 3.31 10.25
C ASN A 129 4.88 2.85 9.27
N ARG A 130 3.63 2.79 9.74
CA ARG A 130 2.49 2.35 8.95
C ARG A 130 1.75 3.55 8.37
N ILE A 131 1.76 3.64 7.05
CA ILE A 131 1.10 4.66 6.25
C ILE A 131 -0.11 4.00 5.57
N THR A 132 -1.31 4.39 5.98
CA THR A 132 -2.57 3.83 5.48
C THR A 132 -3.30 4.85 4.63
N TYR A 133 -3.57 4.50 3.37
CA TYR A 133 -4.40 5.28 2.46
C TYR A 133 -5.75 4.60 2.28
N PRO A 134 -6.87 5.25 2.62
CA PRO A 134 -8.18 4.74 2.25
C PRO A 134 -8.35 4.87 0.73
N ILE A 135 -8.70 3.78 0.07
CA ILE A 135 -8.95 3.71 -1.37
C ILE A 135 -10.39 3.31 -1.66
N THR A 136 -10.93 3.87 -2.74
CA THR A 136 -12.20 3.44 -3.33
C THR A 136 -11.96 2.97 -4.76
N TYR A 137 -12.46 1.78 -5.08
CA TYR A 137 -12.37 1.20 -6.42
C TYR A 137 -13.65 0.45 -6.77
N TYR A 138 -13.88 0.20 -8.06
CA TYR A 138 -15.05 -0.54 -8.54
C TYR A 138 -14.60 -1.82 -9.23
N ILE A 139 -15.39 -2.87 -9.05
CA ILE A 139 -15.22 -4.13 -9.76
C ILE A 139 -16.52 -4.55 -10.43
N ALA A 140 -16.41 -5.25 -11.55
CA ALA A 140 -17.56 -5.97 -12.11
C ALA A 140 -17.87 -7.15 -11.18
N GLY A 141 -19.08 -7.23 -10.62
CA GLY A 141 -19.43 -8.30 -9.67
C GLY A 141 -19.33 -9.70 -10.29
N ALA A 142 -19.71 -9.82 -11.57
CA ALA A 142 -19.57 -11.09 -12.30
C ALA A 142 -18.11 -11.42 -12.67
N ASN A 143 -17.18 -10.45 -12.59
CA ASN A 143 -15.77 -10.65 -12.90
C ASN A 143 -14.86 -9.74 -12.05
N PRO A 144 -14.44 -10.20 -10.86
CA PRO A 144 -13.63 -9.41 -9.92
C PRO A 144 -12.18 -9.18 -10.39
N ALA A 145 -11.83 -9.60 -11.60
CA ALA A 145 -10.57 -9.25 -12.26
C ALA A 145 -10.68 -7.98 -13.14
N VAL A 146 -11.88 -7.43 -13.32
CA VAL A 146 -12.12 -6.22 -14.12
C VAL A 146 -12.38 -5.03 -13.19
N ALA A 147 -11.52 -4.03 -13.27
CA ALA A 147 -11.76 -2.73 -12.66
C ALA A 147 -12.67 -1.89 -13.58
N LEU A 148 -13.61 -1.16 -12.98
CA LEU A 148 -14.55 -0.27 -13.66
C LEU A 148 -14.26 1.18 -13.32
#